data_AF-A0A3M7N2I5-F1
#
_entry.id   AF-A0A3M7N2I5-F1
#
_cell.length_a   1.000
_cell.length_b   1.000
_cell.length_c   1.000
_cell.angle_alpha   90.00
_cell.angle_beta   90.00
_cell.angle_gamma   90.00
#
_symmetry.space_group_name_H-M   'P 1'
#
loop_
_entity.id
_entity.type
_entity.pdbx_description
1 polymer ?
#
loop_
_entity_poly.entity_id
_entity_poly.type
_entity_poly.pdbx_seq_one_letter_code
_entity_poly.pdbx_strand_id
1 'polypeptide(L)'
;MRVSAALLLKHLLTRLHPPAPATARESARLLAFDRALRTGTLTVARLRSIARHYLHQAKHRSPPAEEKLGHKLAAWLEAEDAATKSSFFLAPDLVREVVPLMYADGLESTVWAWLRSLPRQAAAFLHAQDTLVSEMMRMAIRRRALDDAAAQYVAAAAYRAQSAPSEPLTSSYKRMSTAILHKRHRHGIEPPTFDRILDHAIPFARDRVVTRGFLQLYHPASPSADSLYRELDDDSFVARWNAWHSKHQMLHAALLLSVLDAAQLSLDQSKPKHAHFFLDLADKHWPDYLGASSVERVAEASIISRLHHARQLLASHASLAHLALAPG
;
A
#
# COMPACT_ATOMS: atom_id res chain seq x y z
N MET A 1 23.50 30.82 22.02
CA MET A 1 22.92 29.49 21.74
C MET A 1 22.85 28.70 23.03
N ARG A 2 21.65 28.33 23.51
CA ARG A 2 21.49 27.52 24.73
C ARG A 2 21.57 26.04 24.36
N VAL A 3 22.67 25.38 24.67
CA VAL A 3 22.80 23.93 24.48
C VAL A 3 21.99 23.25 25.58
N SER A 4 20.97 22.48 25.20
CA SER A 4 20.12 21.77 26.15
C SER A 4 20.94 20.75 26.95
N ALA A 5 20.75 20.72 28.28
CA ALA A 5 21.39 19.76 29.18
C ALA A 5 21.18 18.29 28.73
N ALA A 6 20.07 18.01 28.04
CA ALA A 6 19.80 16.69 27.46
C ALA A 6 20.78 16.30 26.34
N LEU A 7 21.28 17.25 25.54
CA LEU A 7 22.27 16.99 24.49
C LEU A 7 23.65 16.74 25.10
N LEU A 8 24.02 17.48 26.15
CA LEU A 8 25.26 17.26 26.90
C LEU A 8 25.25 15.90 27.60
N LEU A 9 24.13 15.51 28.22
CA LEU A 9 24.00 14.20 28.87
C LEU A 9 24.09 13.05 27.84
N LYS A 10 23.43 13.20 26.68
CA LYS A 10 23.51 12.21 25.60
C LYS A 10 24.93 12.09 25.04
N HIS A 11 25.64 13.21 24.91
CA HIS A 11 27.03 13.22 24.43
C HIS A 11 28.02 12.61 25.46
N LEU A 12 27.80 12.85 26.75
CA LEU A 12 28.57 12.24 27.83
C LEU A 12 28.31 10.73 27.96
N LEU A 13 27.05 10.30 27.83
CA LEU A 13 26.69 8.88 27.83
C LEU A 13 27.32 8.12 26.65
N THR A 14 27.38 8.74 25.46
CA THR A 14 28.08 8.14 24.29
C THR A 14 29.60 8.10 24.43
N ARG A 15 30.20 8.91 25.32
CA ARG A 15 31.64 8.90 25.61
C ARG A 15 32.01 7.95 26.74
N LEU A 16 31.16 7.80 27.74
CA LEU A 16 31.37 6.89 28.87
C LEU A 16 31.05 5.42 28.50
N HIS A 17 30.16 5.22 27.54
CA HIS A 17 29.92 3.93 26.91
C HIS A 17 30.13 4.11 25.41
N PRO A 18 31.37 3.96 24.89
CA PRO A 18 31.55 3.82 23.46
C PRO A 18 30.59 2.71 22.99
N PRO A 19 29.86 2.90 21.88
CA PRO A 19 29.01 1.83 21.35
C PRO A 19 29.88 0.58 21.25
N ALA A 20 29.43 -0.50 21.92
CA ALA A 20 30.16 -1.75 21.87
C ALA A 20 30.48 -2.08 20.40
N PRO A 21 31.71 -2.54 20.08
CA PRO A 21 32.06 -2.89 18.71
C PRO A 21 30.96 -3.79 18.13
N ALA A 22 30.59 -3.53 16.87
CA ALA A 22 29.53 -4.26 16.15
C ALA A 22 29.58 -5.73 16.54
N THR A 23 28.56 -6.19 17.26
CA THR A 23 28.66 -7.46 17.98
C THR A 23 28.93 -8.59 16.98
N ALA A 24 29.69 -9.63 17.37
CA ALA A 24 30.05 -10.76 16.49
C ALA A 24 28.85 -11.40 15.73
N ARG A 25 27.61 -11.18 16.20
CA ARG A 25 26.35 -11.60 15.56
C ARG A 25 25.91 -10.71 14.37
N GLU A 26 26.24 -9.43 14.35
CA GLU A 26 25.97 -8.50 13.23
C GLU A 26 26.90 -8.83 12.06
N SER A 27 28.19 -9.06 12.34
CA SER A 27 29.13 -9.64 11.37
C SER A 27 28.65 -11.02 10.88
N ALA A 28 28.00 -11.83 11.71
CA ALA A 28 27.60 -13.20 11.32
C ALA A 28 26.64 -13.28 10.13
N ARG A 29 25.86 -12.24 9.82
CA ARG A 29 24.88 -12.28 8.69
C ARG A 29 25.49 -11.84 7.37
N LEU A 30 26.31 -10.80 7.41
CA LEU A 30 27.21 -10.47 6.31
C LEU A 30 28.15 -11.64 6.04
N LEU A 31 28.72 -12.25 7.08
CA LEU A 31 29.51 -13.48 6.96
C LEU A 31 28.69 -14.67 6.42
N ALA A 32 27.40 -14.80 6.77
CA ALA A 32 26.55 -15.87 6.23
C ALA A 32 26.26 -15.67 4.74
N PHE A 33 26.06 -14.43 4.31
CA PHE A 33 25.93 -14.04 2.92
C PHE A 33 27.26 -14.25 2.17
N ASP A 34 28.36 -13.67 2.66
CA ASP A 34 29.70 -13.79 2.09
C ASP A 34 30.15 -15.25 2.03
N ARG A 35 29.86 -16.06 3.05
CA ARG A 35 30.11 -17.50 3.03
C ARG A 35 29.26 -18.18 1.96
N ALA A 36 27.97 -17.86 1.84
CA ALA A 36 27.12 -18.47 0.82
C ALA A 36 27.61 -18.12 -0.59
N LEU A 37 28.02 -16.87 -0.81
CA LEU A 37 28.62 -16.41 -2.06
C LEU A 37 29.92 -17.16 -2.37
N ARG A 38 30.88 -17.16 -1.44
CA ARG A 38 32.19 -17.81 -1.64
C ARG A 38 32.08 -19.30 -1.94
N THR A 39 31.09 -19.98 -1.37
CA THR A 39 30.90 -21.41 -1.63
C THR A 39 29.91 -21.71 -2.76
N GLY A 40 29.37 -20.71 -3.46
CA GLY A 40 28.37 -20.90 -4.52
C GLY A 40 27.05 -21.52 -4.03
N THR A 41 26.71 -21.35 -2.74
CA THR A 41 25.51 -21.94 -2.11
C THR A 41 24.40 -20.94 -1.85
N LEU A 42 24.47 -19.75 -2.45
CA LEU A 42 23.44 -18.73 -2.30
C LEU A 42 22.21 -19.08 -3.16
N THR A 43 21.23 -19.74 -2.55
CA THR A 43 19.92 -20.02 -3.17
C THR A 43 18.90 -18.92 -2.85
N VAL A 44 17.81 -18.84 -3.63
CA VAL A 44 16.66 -17.95 -3.37
C VAL A 44 16.14 -18.11 -1.94
N ALA A 45 15.99 -19.34 -1.46
CA ALA A 45 15.50 -19.61 -0.10
C ALA A 45 16.48 -19.11 0.98
N ARG A 46 17.79 -19.28 0.75
CA ARG A 46 18.83 -18.81 1.66
C ARG A 46 18.92 -17.29 1.68
N LEU A 47 18.86 -16.64 0.51
CA LEU A 47 18.85 -15.19 0.42
C LEU A 47 17.62 -14.60 1.12
N ARG A 48 16.43 -15.19 0.92
CA ARG A 48 15.20 -14.80 1.62
C ARG A 48 15.37 -14.88 3.14
N SER A 49 15.96 -15.98 3.63
CA SER A 49 16.25 -16.14 5.06
C SER A 49 17.21 -15.06 5.57
N ILE A 50 18.31 -14.80 4.85
CA ILE A 50 19.28 -13.76 5.22
C ILE A 50 18.62 -12.38 5.27
N ALA A 51 17.82 -12.02 4.26
CA ALA A 51 17.13 -10.73 4.18
C ALA A 51 16.14 -10.52 5.34
N ARG A 52 15.33 -11.53 5.68
CA ARG A 52 14.41 -11.47 6.83
C ARG A 52 15.13 -11.22 8.15
N HIS A 53 16.23 -11.94 8.38
CA HIS A 53 17.01 -11.78 9.60
C HIS A 53 17.65 -10.40 9.68
N TYR A 54 18.16 -9.88 8.55
CA TYR A 54 18.71 -8.53 8.47
C TYR A 54 17.65 -7.48 8.81
N LEU A 55 16.46 -7.55 8.19
CA LEU A 55 15.35 -6.64 8.45
C LEU A 55 14.87 -6.68 9.90
N HIS A 56 14.77 -7.89 10.48
CA HIS A 56 14.43 -8.05 11.89
C HIS A 56 15.46 -7.35 12.79
N GLN A 57 16.75 -7.51 12.51
CA GLN A 57 17.81 -6.82 13.26
C GLN A 57 17.74 -5.30 13.10
N ALA A 58 17.61 -4.80 11.88
CA ALA A 58 17.53 -3.37 11.58
C ALA A 58 16.34 -2.68 12.27
N LYS A 59 15.23 -3.42 12.51
CA LYS A 59 14.07 -2.91 13.25
C LYS A 59 14.36 -2.72 14.75
N HIS A 60 15.21 -3.57 15.33
CA HIS A 60 15.48 -3.58 16.77
C HIS A 60 16.80 -2.90 17.16
N ARG A 61 17.71 -2.68 16.21
CA ARG A 61 19.03 -2.06 16.42
C ARG A 61 19.41 -1.24 15.19
N SER A 62 20.09 -0.11 15.41
CA SER A 62 20.70 0.63 14.31
C SER A 62 21.77 -0.26 13.66
N PRO A 63 21.67 -0.58 12.35
CA PRO A 63 22.70 -1.35 11.69
C PRO A 63 24.03 -0.60 11.75
N PRO A 64 25.16 -1.30 11.97
CA PRO A 64 26.48 -0.66 11.94
C PRO A 64 26.71 0.01 10.59
N ALA A 65 27.21 1.24 10.61
CA ALA A 65 27.27 2.11 9.43
C ALA A 65 28.19 1.60 8.30
N GLU A 66 29.14 0.72 8.61
CA GLU A 66 30.26 0.40 7.73
C GLU A 66 29.97 -0.74 6.73
N GLU A 67 29.03 -1.64 6.99
CA GLU A 67 28.70 -2.72 6.05
C GLU A 67 27.19 -2.98 5.96
N LYS A 68 26.57 -2.40 4.93
CA LYS A 68 25.15 -2.61 4.59
C LYS A 68 25.01 -3.76 3.59
N LEU A 69 24.11 -4.70 3.89
CA LEU A 69 23.89 -5.91 3.09
C LEU A 69 23.39 -5.60 1.67
N GLY A 70 22.61 -4.53 1.51
CA GLY A 70 22.03 -4.10 0.25
C GLY A 70 23.07 -3.78 -0.82
N HIS A 71 24.21 -3.18 -0.47
CA HIS A 71 25.28 -2.91 -1.43
C HIS A 71 25.92 -4.20 -1.94
N LYS A 72 26.18 -5.16 -1.04
CA LYS A 72 26.72 -6.47 -1.42
C LYS A 72 25.73 -7.24 -2.30
N LEU A 73 24.44 -7.16 -1.98
CA LEU A 73 23.38 -7.77 -2.76
C LEU A 73 23.26 -7.14 -4.16
N ALA A 74 23.37 -5.82 -4.25
CA ALA A 74 23.36 -5.12 -5.53
C ALA A 74 24.52 -5.54 -6.43
N ALA A 75 25.74 -5.52 -5.88
CA ALA A 75 26.94 -5.90 -6.60
C ALA A 75 26.90 -7.37 -7.05
N TRP A 76 26.43 -8.27 -6.17
CA TRP A 76 26.19 -9.67 -6.55
C TRP A 76 25.20 -9.78 -7.70
N LEU A 77 24.00 -9.20 -7.55
CA LEU A 77 22.96 -9.31 -8.58
C LEU A 77 23.42 -8.69 -9.90
N GLU A 78 24.25 -7.65 -9.89
CA GLU A 78 24.82 -7.06 -11.11
C GLU A 78 25.80 -7.99 -11.81
N ALA A 79 26.66 -8.68 -11.06
CA ALA A 79 27.65 -9.63 -11.56
C ALA A 79 27.05 -10.96 -12.06
N GLU A 80 25.85 -11.32 -11.61
CA GLU A 80 25.16 -12.54 -12.01
C GLU A 80 24.69 -12.54 -13.48
N ASP A 81 24.49 -13.75 -14.01
CA ASP A 81 23.98 -13.92 -15.38
C ASP A 81 22.48 -13.58 -15.51
N ALA A 82 21.98 -13.59 -16.75
CA ALA A 82 20.57 -13.29 -17.04
C ALA A 82 19.60 -14.32 -16.44
N ALA A 83 20.00 -15.59 -16.30
CA ALA A 83 19.15 -16.65 -15.77
C ALA A 83 18.95 -16.49 -14.25
N THR A 84 20.03 -16.23 -13.51
CA THR A 84 19.98 -15.94 -12.07
C THR A 84 19.19 -14.66 -11.80
N LYS A 85 19.43 -13.57 -12.57
CA LYS A 85 18.64 -12.33 -12.49
C LYS A 85 17.16 -12.59 -12.72
N SER A 86 16.82 -13.38 -13.75
CA SER A 86 15.44 -13.76 -14.04
C SER A 86 14.80 -14.52 -12.89
N SER A 87 15.49 -15.55 -12.36
CA SER A 87 15.02 -16.32 -11.21
C SER A 87 14.78 -15.44 -9.98
N PHE A 88 15.66 -14.47 -9.73
CA PHE A 88 15.53 -13.49 -8.65
C PHE A 88 14.24 -12.66 -8.77
N PHE A 89 14.00 -12.03 -9.94
CA PHE A 89 12.85 -11.14 -10.12
C PHE A 89 11.52 -11.89 -10.26
N LEU A 90 11.55 -13.12 -10.77
CA LEU A 90 10.37 -13.99 -10.88
C LEU A 90 9.97 -14.64 -9.55
N ALA A 91 10.75 -14.47 -8.48
CA ALA A 91 10.44 -14.94 -7.14
C ALA A 91 9.78 -13.81 -6.29
N PRO A 92 8.44 -13.65 -6.30
CA PRO A 92 7.78 -12.52 -5.63
C PRO A 92 8.05 -12.46 -4.13
N ASP A 93 8.15 -13.62 -3.48
CA ASP A 93 8.49 -13.70 -2.06
C ASP A 93 9.89 -13.20 -1.75
N LEU A 94 10.84 -13.34 -2.68
CA LEU A 94 12.18 -12.81 -2.52
C LEU A 94 12.16 -11.28 -2.66
N VAL A 95 11.48 -10.77 -3.69
CA VAL A 95 11.30 -9.32 -3.92
C VAL A 95 10.69 -8.64 -2.69
N ARG A 96 9.68 -9.25 -2.05
CA ARG A 96 9.02 -8.77 -0.83
C ARG A 96 9.95 -8.63 0.38
N GLU A 97 11.06 -9.36 0.43
CA GLU A 97 12.06 -9.24 1.51
C GLU A 97 13.23 -8.35 1.10
N VAL A 98 13.65 -8.41 -0.17
CA VAL A 98 14.80 -7.66 -0.65
C VAL A 98 14.48 -6.17 -0.80
N VAL A 99 13.32 -5.79 -1.35
CA VAL A 99 13.01 -4.36 -1.55
C VAL A 99 13.04 -3.57 -0.23
N PRO A 100 12.39 -4.02 0.87
CA PRO A 100 12.52 -3.35 2.16
C PRO A 100 13.96 -3.25 2.66
N LEU A 101 14.79 -4.28 2.40
CA LEU A 101 16.20 -4.28 2.79
C LEU A 101 16.98 -3.21 2.01
N MET A 102 16.79 -3.14 0.69
CA MET A 102 17.41 -2.12 -0.14
C MET A 102 17.01 -0.71 0.31
N TYR A 103 15.73 -0.51 0.66
CA TYR A 103 15.24 0.75 1.21
C TYR A 103 15.83 1.05 2.59
N ALA A 104 15.95 0.06 3.48
CA ALA A 104 16.59 0.24 4.79
C ALA A 104 18.05 0.71 4.65
N ASP A 105 18.71 0.29 3.58
CA ASP A 105 20.10 0.63 3.29
C ASP A 105 20.26 1.93 2.47
N GLY A 106 19.16 2.56 2.01
CA GLY A 106 19.19 3.80 1.22
C GLY A 106 19.50 3.58 -0.26
N LEU A 107 19.10 2.43 -0.80
CA LEU A 107 19.37 1.98 -2.17
C LEU A 107 18.10 2.02 -3.05
N GLU A 108 17.23 3.00 -2.83
CA GLU A 108 15.99 3.15 -3.59
C GLU A 108 16.26 3.34 -5.10
N SER A 109 17.30 4.09 -5.44
CA SER A 109 17.70 4.34 -6.84
C SER A 109 18.15 3.06 -7.56
N THR A 110 18.80 2.13 -6.84
CA THR A 110 19.20 0.82 -7.37
C THR A 110 17.97 -0.03 -7.70
N VAL A 111 16.95 -0.03 -6.83
CA VAL A 111 15.69 -0.76 -7.11
C VAL A 111 14.98 -0.19 -8.34
N TRP A 112 15.00 1.13 -8.53
CA TRP A 112 14.52 1.76 -9.77
C TRP A 112 15.33 1.37 -11.01
N ALA A 113 16.65 1.23 -10.88
CA ALA A 113 17.49 0.75 -11.98
C ALA A 113 17.13 -0.70 -12.35
N TRP A 114 16.89 -1.57 -11.37
CA TRP A 114 16.42 -2.94 -11.61
C TRP A 114 15.11 -2.97 -12.38
N LEU A 115 14.11 -2.16 -11.99
CA LEU A 115 12.84 -2.07 -12.71
C LEU A 115 13.03 -1.75 -14.20
N ARG A 116 13.93 -0.81 -14.52
CA ARG A 116 14.24 -0.40 -15.90
C ARG A 116 15.00 -1.47 -16.69
N SER A 117 15.72 -2.36 -16.00
CA SER A 117 16.49 -3.45 -16.61
C SER A 117 15.65 -4.68 -16.95
N LEU A 118 14.42 -4.79 -16.41
CA LEU A 118 13.56 -5.94 -16.63
C LEU A 118 13.08 -6.04 -18.10
N PRO A 119 13.09 -7.24 -18.70
CA PRO A 119 12.54 -7.46 -20.05
C PRO A 119 11.09 -6.97 -20.18
N ARG A 120 10.78 -6.35 -21.33
CA ARG A 120 9.50 -5.64 -21.55
C ARG A 120 8.36 -6.51 -22.06
N GLN A 121 8.66 -7.62 -22.73
CA GLN A 121 7.68 -8.32 -23.58
C GLN A 121 7.19 -9.65 -23.01
N ALA A 122 7.86 -10.18 -21.99
CA ALA A 122 7.48 -11.48 -21.42
C ALA A 122 6.53 -11.28 -20.24
N ALA A 123 5.35 -11.92 -20.30
CA ALA A 123 4.28 -11.80 -19.31
C ALA A 123 4.75 -12.03 -17.85
N ALA A 124 5.65 -12.99 -17.64
CA ALA A 124 6.23 -13.27 -16.33
C ALA A 124 6.98 -12.04 -15.75
N PHE A 125 7.70 -11.30 -16.59
CA PHE A 125 8.39 -10.07 -16.17
C PHE A 125 7.45 -8.89 -15.99
N LEU A 126 6.31 -8.86 -16.69
CA LEU A 126 5.28 -7.86 -16.44
C LEU A 126 4.70 -7.99 -15.02
N HIS A 127 4.51 -9.22 -14.54
CA HIS A 127 4.12 -9.48 -13.16
C HIS A 127 5.23 -9.13 -12.15
N ALA A 128 6.49 -9.47 -12.47
CA ALA A 128 7.64 -9.10 -11.63
C ALA A 128 7.79 -7.58 -11.48
N GLN A 129 7.60 -6.82 -12.57
CA GLN A 129 7.59 -5.35 -12.55
C GLN A 129 6.49 -4.81 -11.63
N ASP A 130 5.26 -5.31 -11.72
CA ASP A 130 4.15 -4.90 -10.84
C ASP A 130 4.43 -5.25 -9.37
N THR A 131 5.00 -6.42 -9.11
CA THR A 131 5.42 -6.81 -7.75
C THR A 131 6.48 -5.83 -7.22
N LEU A 132 7.51 -5.52 -8.02
CA LEU A 132 8.58 -4.62 -7.62
C LEU A 132 8.06 -3.22 -7.31
N VAL A 133 7.23 -2.64 -8.19
CA VAL A 133 6.60 -1.33 -8.00
C VAL A 133 5.70 -1.32 -6.76
N SER A 134 4.88 -2.36 -6.58
CA SER A 134 4.02 -2.48 -5.39
C SER A 134 4.83 -2.51 -4.10
N GLU A 135 5.99 -3.17 -4.09
CA GLU A 135 6.87 -3.21 -2.93
C GLU A 135 7.58 -1.89 -2.66
N MET A 136 7.97 -1.15 -3.69
CA MET A 136 8.52 0.21 -3.57
C MET A 136 7.48 1.16 -2.97
N MET A 137 6.24 1.11 -3.47
CA MET A 137 5.12 1.87 -2.92
C MET A 137 4.82 1.48 -1.48
N ARG A 138 4.92 0.19 -1.12
CA ARG A 138 4.75 -0.28 0.27
C ARG A 138 5.73 0.43 1.20
N MET A 139 6.98 0.60 0.77
CA MET A 139 8.01 1.25 1.56
C MET A 139 7.75 2.75 1.71
N ALA A 140 7.37 3.44 0.63
CA ALA A 140 6.99 4.85 0.69
C ALA A 140 5.77 5.09 1.62
N ILE A 141 4.73 4.26 1.51
CA ILE A 141 3.54 4.33 2.38
C ILE A 141 3.90 4.09 3.85
N ARG A 142 4.78 3.11 4.15
CA ARG A 142 5.25 2.84 5.52
C ARG A 142 6.01 4.02 6.12
N ARG A 143 6.74 4.78 5.29
CA ARG A 143 7.41 6.02 5.69
C ARG A 143 6.47 7.23 5.76
N ARG A 144 5.16 7.04 5.57
CA ARG A 144 4.12 8.08 5.52
C ARG A 144 4.29 9.07 4.36
N ALA A 145 5.00 8.68 3.30
CA ALA A 145 5.16 9.44 2.07
C ALA A 145 4.23 8.87 0.98
N LEU A 146 2.94 9.15 1.08
CA LEU A 146 1.93 8.63 0.15
C LEU A 146 1.97 9.36 -1.19
N ASP A 147 2.36 10.63 -1.18
CA ASP A 147 2.71 11.45 -2.35
C ASP A 147 3.83 10.81 -3.18
N ASP A 148 4.91 10.36 -2.52
CA ASP A 148 5.98 9.61 -3.19
C ASP A 148 5.40 8.35 -3.83
N ALA A 149 4.68 7.52 -3.06
CA ALA A 149 4.07 6.30 -3.59
C ALA A 149 3.15 6.57 -4.80
N ALA A 150 2.43 7.69 -4.80
CA ALA A 150 1.58 8.12 -5.90
C ALA A 150 2.41 8.48 -7.14
N ALA A 151 3.49 9.24 -6.97
CA ALA A 151 4.42 9.55 -8.04
C ALA A 151 5.07 8.28 -8.64
N GLN A 152 5.46 7.34 -7.78
CA GLN A 152 6.01 6.04 -8.19
C GLN A 152 4.99 5.24 -9.03
N TYR A 153 3.73 5.16 -8.58
CA TYR A 153 2.66 4.50 -9.31
C TYR A 153 2.40 5.15 -10.67
N VAL A 154 2.27 6.48 -10.72
CA VAL A 154 2.00 7.22 -11.95
C VAL A 154 3.15 7.02 -12.95
N ALA A 155 4.41 7.13 -12.52
CA ALA A 155 5.56 6.92 -13.39
C ALA A 155 5.58 5.48 -13.95
N ALA A 156 5.35 4.49 -13.10
CA ALA A 156 5.33 3.09 -13.51
C ALA A 156 4.13 2.77 -14.43
N ALA A 157 2.95 3.33 -14.16
CA ALA A 157 1.75 3.14 -14.95
C ALA A 157 1.88 3.79 -16.33
N ALA A 158 2.43 5.00 -16.41
CA ALA A 158 2.74 5.68 -17.67
C ALA A 158 3.74 4.86 -18.51
N TYR A 159 4.80 4.34 -17.87
CA TYR A 159 5.74 3.43 -18.52
C TYR A 159 5.04 2.17 -19.02
N ARG A 160 4.18 1.56 -18.20
CA ARG A 160 3.45 0.34 -18.56
C ARG A 160 2.47 0.55 -19.71
N ALA A 161 1.77 1.68 -19.75
CA ALA A 161 0.87 2.05 -20.83
C ALA A 161 1.61 2.12 -22.18
N GLN A 162 2.90 2.47 -22.18
CA GLN A 162 3.73 2.49 -23.39
C GLN A 162 4.29 1.10 -23.74
N SER A 163 4.72 0.32 -22.74
CA SER A 163 5.45 -0.94 -22.97
C SER A 163 4.54 -2.16 -23.16
N ALA A 164 3.41 -2.21 -22.45
CA ALA A 164 2.44 -3.30 -22.47
C ALA A 164 1.05 -2.75 -22.08
N PRO A 165 0.37 -2.02 -22.99
CA PRO A 165 -0.88 -1.29 -22.71
C PRO A 165 -2.02 -2.20 -22.23
N SER A 166 -1.99 -3.46 -22.62
CA SER A 166 -2.98 -4.45 -22.21
C SER A 166 -2.70 -5.05 -20.84
N GLU A 167 -1.64 -4.68 -20.11
CA GLU A 167 -1.23 -5.35 -18.85
C GLU A 167 -1.00 -4.35 -17.70
N PRO A 168 -2.01 -4.04 -16.88
CA PRO A 168 -1.94 -3.01 -15.87
C PRO A 168 -1.13 -3.45 -14.64
N LEU A 169 -0.78 -2.47 -13.81
CA LEU A 169 -0.09 -2.71 -12.53
C LEU A 169 -1.10 -3.02 -11.42
N THR A 170 -1.71 -4.21 -11.48
CA THR A 170 -2.82 -4.59 -10.59
C THR A 170 -2.47 -4.54 -9.11
N SER A 171 -1.33 -5.11 -8.71
CA SER A 171 -0.87 -5.17 -7.32
C SER A 171 -0.50 -3.79 -6.79
N SER A 172 0.10 -2.96 -7.64
CA SER A 172 0.45 -1.58 -7.35
C SER A 172 -0.81 -0.72 -7.18
N TYR A 173 -1.77 -0.84 -8.09
CA TYR A 173 -3.04 -0.12 -8.02
C TYR A 173 -3.88 -0.52 -6.81
N LYS A 174 -3.98 -1.82 -6.49
CA LYS A 174 -4.63 -2.32 -5.26
C LYS A 174 -4.03 -1.66 -4.01
N ARG A 175 -2.71 -1.52 -3.96
CA ARG A 175 -2.02 -0.89 -2.83
C ARG A 175 -2.30 0.61 -2.75
N MET A 176 -2.19 1.33 -3.87
CA MET A 176 -2.49 2.78 -3.93
C MET A 176 -3.93 3.06 -3.52
N SER A 177 -4.88 2.39 -4.17
CA SER A 177 -6.31 2.58 -3.90
C SER A 177 -6.66 2.26 -2.45
N THR A 178 -6.15 1.17 -1.89
CA THR A 178 -6.35 0.83 -0.47
C THR A 178 -5.77 1.90 0.46
N ALA A 179 -4.57 2.43 0.16
CA ALA A 179 -3.97 3.48 0.96
C ALA A 179 -4.78 4.79 0.91
N ILE A 180 -5.29 5.17 -0.27
CA ILE A 180 -6.19 6.32 -0.44
C ILE A 180 -7.48 6.08 0.34
N LEU A 181 -8.12 4.92 0.22
CA LEU A 181 -9.35 4.60 0.98
C LEU A 181 -9.16 4.69 2.49
N HIS A 182 -8.02 4.23 3.02
CA HIS A 182 -7.74 4.32 4.45
C HIS A 182 -7.45 5.76 4.91
N LYS A 183 -6.75 6.56 4.08
CA LYS A 183 -6.42 7.95 4.41
C LYS A 183 -7.55 8.92 4.12
N ARG A 184 -8.46 8.58 3.22
CA ARG A 184 -9.58 9.42 2.76
C ARG A 184 -9.05 10.80 2.36
N HIS A 185 -9.71 11.87 2.75
CA HIS A 185 -9.29 13.26 2.50
C HIS A 185 -7.92 13.65 3.09
N ARG A 186 -7.27 12.79 3.89
CA ARG A 186 -5.96 13.05 4.52
C ARG A 186 -4.80 12.35 3.81
N HIS A 187 -4.97 12.00 2.53
CA HIS A 187 -3.93 11.28 1.78
C HIS A 187 -2.74 12.18 1.38
N GLY A 188 -2.92 13.52 1.28
CA GLY A 188 -1.84 14.47 1.00
C GLY A 188 -1.22 14.34 -0.39
N ILE A 189 -1.99 13.84 -1.37
CA ILE A 189 -1.54 13.71 -2.77
C ILE A 189 -2.02 14.96 -3.49
N GLU A 190 -1.12 15.60 -4.24
CA GLU A 190 -1.44 16.79 -5.03
C GLU A 190 -2.47 16.49 -6.14
N PRO A 191 -3.40 17.41 -6.44
CA PRO A 191 -4.42 17.23 -7.48
C PRO A 191 -3.90 16.70 -8.83
N PRO A 192 -2.86 17.27 -9.47
CA PRO A 192 -2.39 16.78 -10.76
C PRO A 192 -1.84 15.35 -10.72
N THR A 193 -1.27 14.93 -9.58
CA THR A 193 -0.82 13.55 -9.40
C THR A 193 -2.00 12.62 -9.21
N PHE A 194 -3.03 13.07 -8.48
CA PHE A 194 -4.25 12.32 -8.28
C PHE A 194 -5.03 12.11 -9.59
N ASP A 195 -5.13 13.13 -10.44
CA ASP A 195 -5.73 13.02 -11.77
C ASP A 195 -5.06 11.91 -12.59
N ARG A 196 -3.72 11.88 -12.60
CA ARG A 196 -2.95 10.83 -13.29
C ARG A 196 -3.15 9.43 -12.68
N ILE A 197 -3.39 9.32 -11.36
CA ILE A 197 -3.77 8.04 -10.74
C ILE A 197 -5.10 7.57 -11.33
N LEU A 198 -6.07 8.48 -11.44
CA LEU A 198 -7.39 8.17 -11.97
C LEU A 198 -7.35 7.82 -13.46
N ASP A 199 -6.48 8.45 -14.25
CA ASP A 199 -6.28 8.14 -15.67
C ASP A 199 -5.73 6.73 -15.89
N HIS A 200 -5.02 6.19 -14.90
CA HIS A 200 -4.51 4.83 -14.90
C HIS A 200 -5.36 3.85 -14.06
N ALA A 201 -6.57 4.26 -13.63
CA ALA A 201 -7.44 3.42 -12.83
C ALA A 201 -7.83 2.14 -13.58
N ILE A 202 -7.74 1.01 -12.89
CA ILE A 202 -8.03 -0.30 -13.47
C ILE A 202 -9.54 -0.58 -13.40
N PRO A 203 -10.19 -0.98 -14.51
CA PRO A 203 -11.60 -1.34 -14.50
C PRO A 203 -11.89 -2.55 -13.58
N PHE A 204 -13.00 -2.49 -12.84
CA PHE A 204 -13.41 -3.57 -11.94
C PHE A 204 -13.53 -4.94 -12.63
N ALA A 205 -14.09 -4.93 -13.85
CA ALA A 205 -14.40 -6.14 -14.61
C ALA A 205 -13.17 -7.04 -14.84
N ARG A 206 -11.98 -6.43 -14.86
CA ARG A 206 -10.72 -7.11 -15.16
C ARG A 206 -10.09 -7.74 -13.92
N ASP A 207 -9.87 -6.97 -12.87
CA ASP A 207 -8.99 -7.35 -11.76
C ASP A 207 -9.66 -7.36 -10.37
N ARG A 208 -10.96 -7.04 -10.31
CA ARG A 208 -11.76 -6.91 -9.08
C ARG A 208 -11.04 -6.07 -8.02
N VAL A 209 -10.96 -4.79 -8.31
CA VAL A 209 -10.21 -3.77 -7.55
C VAL A 209 -11.13 -2.64 -7.13
N VAL A 210 -10.70 -1.83 -6.16
CA VAL A 210 -11.38 -0.55 -5.85
C VAL A 210 -11.41 0.30 -7.12
N THR A 211 -12.60 0.74 -7.53
CA THR A 211 -12.80 1.43 -8.82
C THR A 211 -12.40 2.89 -8.78
N ARG A 212 -12.36 3.51 -9.97
CA ARG A 212 -12.22 4.96 -10.12
C ARG A 212 -13.30 5.71 -9.35
N GLY A 213 -14.55 5.22 -9.36
CA GLY A 213 -15.65 5.83 -8.61
C GLY A 213 -15.34 6.04 -7.13
N PHE A 214 -14.79 5.02 -6.46
CA PHE A 214 -14.38 5.12 -5.05
C PHE A 214 -13.25 6.13 -4.81
N LEU A 215 -12.27 6.21 -5.72
CA LEU A 215 -11.15 7.14 -5.57
C LEU A 215 -11.59 8.59 -5.79
N GLN A 216 -12.51 8.84 -6.74
CA GLN A 216 -13.01 10.19 -7.05
C GLN A 216 -13.67 10.89 -5.84
N LEU A 217 -14.21 10.12 -4.88
CA LEU A 217 -14.75 10.67 -3.62
C LEU A 217 -13.73 11.50 -2.86
N TYR A 218 -12.45 11.12 -2.97
CA TYR A 218 -11.35 11.70 -2.21
C TYR A 218 -10.47 12.61 -3.05
N HIS A 219 -10.90 12.99 -4.26
CA HIS A 219 -10.13 13.92 -5.08
C HIS A 219 -9.89 15.25 -4.33
N PRO A 220 -8.64 15.73 -4.21
CA PRO A 220 -8.30 16.86 -3.35
C PRO A 220 -8.89 18.20 -3.80
N ALA A 221 -9.14 18.38 -5.11
CA ALA A 221 -9.68 19.64 -5.67
C ALA A 221 -11.13 19.54 -6.18
N SER A 222 -11.63 18.32 -6.41
CA SER A 222 -12.90 18.09 -7.11
C SER A 222 -13.53 16.75 -6.72
N PRO A 223 -13.82 16.54 -5.43
CA PRO A 223 -14.45 15.31 -4.97
C PRO A 223 -15.83 15.14 -5.63
N SER A 224 -16.14 13.93 -6.10
CA SER A 224 -17.45 13.63 -6.70
C SER A 224 -17.91 12.21 -6.41
N ALA A 225 -19.20 12.07 -6.10
CA ALA A 225 -19.89 10.79 -5.91
C ALA A 225 -20.57 10.26 -7.19
N ASP A 226 -20.61 11.03 -8.28
CA ASP A 226 -21.43 10.69 -9.45
C ASP A 226 -20.94 9.44 -10.20
N SER A 227 -19.61 9.27 -10.28
CA SER A 227 -19.04 8.07 -10.90
C SER A 227 -19.34 6.83 -10.08
N LEU A 228 -19.24 6.92 -8.75
CA LEU A 228 -19.56 5.80 -7.86
C LEU A 228 -21.05 5.46 -7.87
N TYR A 229 -21.92 6.49 -7.88
CA TYR A 229 -23.36 6.31 -8.01
C TYR A 229 -23.68 5.51 -9.28
N ARG A 230 -23.19 5.95 -10.45
CA ARG A 230 -23.43 5.24 -11.73
C ARG A 230 -22.92 3.80 -11.74
N GLU A 231 -21.75 3.55 -11.14
CA GLU A 231 -21.22 2.19 -11.03
C GLU A 231 -22.11 1.31 -10.14
N LEU A 232 -22.58 1.83 -9.00
CA LEU A 232 -23.40 1.07 -8.05
C LEU A 232 -24.89 1.02 -8.43
N ASP A 233 -25.36 1.88 -9.32
CA ASP A 233 -26.73 1.83 -9.88
C ASP A 233 -26.85 0.77 -10.99
N ASP A 234 -25.72 0.24 -11.49
CA ASP A 234 -25.68 -0.88 -12.43
C ASP A 234 -25.73 -2.23 -11.69
N ASP A 235 -26.88 -2.91 -11.79
CA ASP A 235 -27.11 -4.24 -11.19
C ASP A 235 -26.02 -5.27 -11.57
N SER A 236 -25.51 -5.21 -12.80
CA SER A 236 -24.47 -6.14 -13.28
C SER A 236 -23.12 -5.90 -12.61
N PHE A 237 -22.82 -4.65 -12.28
CA PHE A 237 -21.66 -4.27 -11.51
C PHE A 237 -21.85 -4.68 -10.05
N VAL A 238 -22.98 -4.32 -9.44
CA VAL A 238 -23.29 -4.60 -8.02
C VAL A 238 -23.24 -6.09 -7.73
N ALA A 239 -23.80 -6.95 -8.58
CA ALA A 239 -23.75 -8.39 -8.37
C ALA A 239 -22.30 -8.92 -8.27
N ARG A 240 -21.42 -8.48 -9.19
CA ARG A 240 -20.01 -8.88 -9.21
C ARG A 240 -19.22 -8.24 -8.05
N TRP A 241 -19.50 -6.99 -7.76
CA TRP A 241 -18.90 -6.25 -6.66
C TRP A 241 -19.29 -6.88 -5.31
N ASN A 242 -20.52 -7.34 -5.15
CA ASN A 242 -21.01 -8.09 -3.99
C ASN A 242 -20.28 -9.42 -3.78
N ALA A 243 -20.18 -10.23 -4.84
CA ALA A 243 -19.44 -11.49 -4.79
C ALA A 243 -17.94 -11.30 -4.47
N TRP A 244 -17.38 -10.15 -4.83
CA TRP A 244 -16.00 -9.80 -4.49
C TRP A 244 -15.87 -9.27 -3.06
N HIS A 245 -16.64 -8.25 -2.68
CA HIS A 245 -16.48 -7.58 -1.39
C HIS A 245 -16.75 -8.55 -0.23
N SER A 246 -17.74 -9.44 -0.36
CA SER A 246 -18.08 -10.46 0.65
C SER A 246 -16.89 -11.35 1.04
N LYS A 247 -15.91 -11.54 0.13
CA LYS A 247 -14.68 -12.30 0.38
C LYS A 247 -13.54 -11.48 1.01
N HIS A 248 -13.69 -10.16 1.09
CA HIS A 248 -12.65 -9.22 1.53
C HIS A 248 -13.07 -8.48 2.80
N GLN A 249 -13.34 -9.23 3.88
CA GLN A 249 -13.82 -8.69 5.17
C GLN A 249 -12.96 -7.53 5.69
N MET A 250 -11.64 -7.59 5.51
CA MET A 250 -10.71 -6.53 5.93
C MET A 250 -10.97 -5.17 5.28
N LEU A 251 -11.64 -5.14 4.12
CA LEU A 251 -12.01 -3.92 3.40
C LEU A 251 -13.43 -3.44 3.71
N HIS A 252 -14.26 -4.23 4.40
CA HIS A 252 -15.68 -3.92 4.61
C HIS A 252 -15.88 -2.56 5.26
N ALA A 253 -15.20 -2.30 6.38
CA ALA A 253 -15.30 -1.03 7.08
C ALA A 253 -14.86 0.15 6.22
N ALA A 254 -13.80 0.00 5.40
CA ALA A 254 -13.30 1.05 4.53
C ALA A 254 -14.27 1.32 3.35
N LEU A 255 -14.86 0.28 2.78
CA LEU A 255 -15.86 0.40 1.71
C LEU A 255 -17.16 1.02 2.23
N LEU A 256 -17.65 0.57 3.38
CA LEU A 256 -18.83 1.14 4.03
C LEU A 256 -18.60 2.62 4.38
N LEU A 257 -17.44 2.98 4.96
CA LEU A 257 -17.08 4.37 5.21
C LEU A 257 -17.12 5.20 3.92
N SER A 258 -16.64 4.64 2.81
CA SER A 258 -16.64 5.32 1.51
C SER A 258 -18.05 5.52 0.96
N VAL A 259 -18.97 4.56 1.15
CA VAL A 259 -20.39 4.71 0.79
C VAL A 259 -21.06 5.79 1.65
N LEU A 260 -20.80 5.82 2.96
CA LEU A 260 -21.33 6.87 3.84
C LEU A 260 -20.74 8.25 3.51
N ASP A 261 -19.48 8.32 3.08
CA ASP A 261 -18.87 9.56 2.58
C ASP A 261 -19.47 10.00 1.25
N ALA A 262 -19.78 9.07 0.35
CA ALA A 262 -20.49 9.36 -0.89
C ALA A 262 -21.90 9.92 -0.61
N ALA A 263 -22.58 9.40 0.41
CA ALA A 263 -23.87 9.93 0.87
C ALA A 263 -23.74 11.37 1.40
N GLN A 264 -22.76 11.63 2.27
CA GLN A 264 -22.48 12.99 2.77
C GLN A 264 -22.15 13.94 1.62
N LEU A 265 -21.21 13.57 0.75
CA LEU A 265 -20.78 14.38 -0.38
C LEU A 265 -21.94 14.69 -1.33
N SER A 266 -22.85 13.73 -1.52
CA SER A 266 -24.07 13.94 -2.30
C SER A 266 -25.01 14.96 -1.65
N LEU A 267 -25.16 14.95 -0.33
CA LEU A 267 -25.93 15.98 0.39
C LEU A 267 -25.28 17.36 0.25
N ASP A 268 -23.97 17.45 0.45
CA ASP A 268 -23.21 18.70 0.34
C ASP A 268 -23.31 19.28 -1.08
N GLN A 269 -23.42 18.42 -2.10
CA GLN A 269 -23.63 18.77 -3.50
C GLN A 269 -25.11 18.94 -3.90
N SER A 270 -26.05 19.00 -2.92
CA SER A 270 -27.49 19.15 -3.16
C SER A 270 -28.11 18.03 -4.01
N LYS A 271 -27.62 16.79 -3.87
CA LYS A 271 -28.10 15.58 -4.56
C LYS A 271 -28.72 14.59 -3.56
N PRO A 272 -29.88 14.90 -2.95
CA PRO A 272 -30.48 14.06 -1.91
C PRO A 272 -30.88 12.66 -2.40
N LYS A 273 -31.23 12.50 -3.69
CA LYS A 273 -31.53 11.19 -4.28
C LYS A 273 -30.32 10.25 -4.25
N HIS A 274 -29.14 10.75 -4.62
CA HIS A 274 -27.90 9.96 -4.55
C HIS A 274 -27.55 9.63 -3.10
N ALA A 275 -27.73 10.58 -2.18
CA ALA A 275 -27.50 10.34 -0.76
C ALA A 275 -28.40 9.23 -0.20
N HIS A 276 -29.69 9.26 -0.54
CA HIS A 276 -30.64 8.22 -0.16
C HIS A 276 -30.24 6.86 -0.71
N PHE A 277 -29.92 6.79 -2.01
CA PHE A 277 -29.43 5.59 -2.67
C PHE A 277 -28.22 4.95 -1.94
N PHE A 278 -27.21 5.75 -1.59
CA PHE A 278 -26.03 5.24 -0.88
C PHE A 278 -26.36 4.70 0.51
N LEU A 279 -27.31 5.31 1.23
CA LEU A 279 -27.74 4.81 2.54
C LEU A 279 -28.53 3.50 2.40
N ASP A 280 -29.43 3.40 1.44
CA ASP A 280 -30.18 2.16 1.20
C ASP A 280 -29.26 1.02 0.76
N LEU A 281 -28.26 1.33 -0.07
CA LEU A 281 -27.20 0.40 -0.43
C LEU A 281 -26.39 -0.04 0.81
N ALA A 282 -26.09 0.90 1.71
CA ALA A 282 -25.38 0.62 2.95
C ALA A 282 -26.16 -0.34 3.85
N ASP A 283 -27.45 -0.07 4.06
CA ASP A 283 -28.37 -0.89 4.85
C ASP A 283 -28.53 -2.30 4.25
N LYS A 284 -28.60 -2.39 2.92
CA LYS A 284 -28.74 -3.66 2.19
C LYS A 284 -27.49 -4.55 2.28
N HIS A 285 -26.30 -3.96 2.18
CA HIS A 285 -25.05 -4.73 2.01
C HIS A 285 -24.18 -4.84 3.25
N TRP A 286 -24.40 -4.01 4.28
CA TRP A 286 -23.69 -4.08 5.55
C TRP A 286 -24.62 -4.06 6.77
N PRO A 287 -25.68 -4.89 6.81
CA PRO A 287 -26.63 -4.89 7.93
C PRO A 287 -25.95 -5.24 9.26
N ASP A 288 -24.89 -6.04 9.24
CA ASP A 288 -24.15 -6.42 10.45
C ASP A 288 -23.44 -5.23 11.11
N TYR A 289 -23.01 -4.24 10.32
CA TYR A 289 -22.34 -3.03 10.83
C TYR A 289 -23.35 -1.94 11.24
N LEU A 290 -24.54 -1.95 10.64
CA LEU A 290 -25.56 -0.92 10.82
C LEU A 290 -26.72 -1.38 11.72
N GLY A 291 -26.68 -2.63 12.21
CA GLY A 291 -27.71 -3.21 13.06
C GLY A 291 -28.98 -3.55 12.27
N ALA A 292 -29.28 -4.85 12.16
CA ALA A 292 -30.47 -5.37 11.46
C ALA A 292 -31.82 -4.84 12.00
N SER A 293 -31.85 -4.20 13.18
CA SER A 293 -33.07 -3.92 13.95
C SER A 293 -33.70 -2.53 13.73
N SER A 294 -33.21 -1.70 12.79
CA SER A 294 -33.72 -0.31 12.64
C SER A 294 -34.49 -0.01 11.35
N VAL A 295 -34.60 -0.97 10.42
CA VAL A 295 -35.18 -0.75 9.07
C VAL A 295 -36.60 -0.16 9.13
N GLU A 296 -37.41 -0.53 10.12
CA GLU A 296 -38.78 0.02 10.26
C GLU A 296 -38.84 1.40 10.96
N ARG A 297 -37.92 1.73 11.88
CA ARG A 297 -37.94 3.03 12.59
C ARG A 297 -37.21 4.15 11.85
N VAL A 298 -36.38 3.80 10.88
CA VAL A 298 -35.48 4.73 10.19
C VAL A 298 -36.05 5.17 8.83
N ALA A 299 -37.07 4.49 8.30
CA ALA A 299 -37.77 4.88 7.07
C ALA A 299 -38.41 6.29 7.18
N GLU A 300 -38.80 6.71 8.38
CA GLU A 300 -39.34 8.06 8.66
C GLU A 300 -38.26 9.08 9.07
N ALA A 301 -37.02 8.65 9.30
CA ALA A 301 -35.94 9.52 9.73
C ALA A 301 -35.37 10.33 8.56
N SER A 302 -35.03 11.59 8.81
CA SER A 302 -34.36 12.43 7.82
C SER A 302 -33.06 11.79 7.31
N ILE A 303 -32.69 12.00 6.04
CA ILE A 303 -31.45 11.46 5.44
C ILE A 303 -30.22 11.79 6.31
N ILE A 304 -30.19 12.98 6.92
CA ILE A 304 -29.12 13.44 7.81
C ILE A 304 -29.08 12.58 9.09
N SER A 305 -30.24 12.33 9.71
CA SER A 305 -30.36 11.48 10.89
C SER A 305 -29.90 10.04 10.60
N ARG A 306 -30.30 9.48 9.45
CA ARG A 306 -29.86 8.15 8.98
C ARG A 306 -28.33 8.07 8.86
N LEU A 307 -27.73 9.03 8.17
CA LEU A 307 -26.29 9.09 7.96
C LEU A 307 -25.52 9.25 9.28
N HIS A 308 -26.01 10.11 10.19
CA HIS A 308 -25.38 10.31 11.49
C HIS A 308 -25.43 9.04 12.33
N HIS A 309 -26.58 8.36 12.36
CA HIS A 309 -26.74 7.10 13.06
C HIS A 309 -25.83 5.99 12.50
N ALA A 310 -25.78 5.83 11.17
CA ALA A 310 -24.91 4.85 10.51
C ALA A 310 -23.43 5.09 10.86
N ARG A 311 -22.99 6.36 10.89
CA ARG A 311 -21.61 6.72 11.31
C ARG A 311 -21.35 6.43 12.78
N GLN A 312 -22.32 6.68 13.67
CA GLN A 312 -22.19 6.36 15.09
C GLN A 312 -22.04 4.84 15.32
N LEU A 313 -22.86 4.04 14.64
CA LEU A 313 -22.76 2.58 14.70
C LEU A 313 -21.45 2.07 14.13
N LEU A 314 -21.00 2.60 12.99
CA LEU A 314 -19.72 2.19 12.44
C LEU A 314 -18.54 2.60 13.34
N ALA A 315 -18.61 3.75 14.01
CA ALA A 315 -17.59 4.17 14.97
C ALA A 315 -17.52 3.24 16.19
N SER A 316 -18.66 2.73 16.67
CA SER A 316 -18.68 1.76 17.77
C SER A 316 -18.01 0.44 17.37
N HIS A 317 -18.20 -0.02 16.13
CA HIS A 317 -17.52 -1.20 15.58
C HIS A 317 -16.04 -0.95 15.27
N ALA A 318 -15.68 0.22 14.73
CA ALA A 318 -14.31 0.54 14.33
C ALA A 318 -13.36 0.65 15.52
N SER A 319 -13.87 0.99 16.72
CA SER A 319 -13.10 0.90 17.96
C SER A 319 -12.53 -0.51 18.22
N LEU A 320 -13.20 -1.55 17.72
CA LEU A 320 -12.74 -2.95 17.76
C LEU A 320 -11.78 -3.28 16.60
N ALA A 321 -12.00 -2.71 15.41
CA ALA A 321 -11.19 -2.98 14.22
C ALA A 321 -9.85 -2.23 14.17
N HIS A 322 -9.73 -1.06 14.81
CA HIS A 322 -8.46 -0.33 14.93
C HIS A 322 -7.37 -1.14 15.66
N LEU A 323 -7.75 -2.13 16.47
CA LEU A 323 -6.84 -3.11 17.07
C LEU A 323 -6.34 -4.18 16.07
N ALA A 324 -7.09 -4.46 15.00
CA ALA A 324 -6.78 -5.51 14.02
C ALA A 324 -6.02 -4.99 12.78
N LEU A 325 -6.12 -3.69 12.48
CA LEU A 325 -5.56 -3.06 11.27
C LEU A 325 -4.22 -2.31 11.50
N ALA A 326 -3.62 -2.44 12.68
CA ALA A 326 -2.27 -1.93 12.90
C ALA A 326 -1.29 -2.61 11.93
N PRO A 327 -0.49 -1.85 11.17
CA PRO A 327 0.39 -2.43 10.15
C PRO A 327 1.48 -3.27 10.84
N GLY A 328 1.44 -4.59 10.61
CA GLY A 328 2.55 -5.50 10.88
C GLY A 328 3.78 -5.22 10.00
#